data_AF-A0A3R7YDZ3-F1
#
_entry.id   AF-A0A3R7YDZ3-F1
#
_cell.length_a   1.000
_cell.length_b   1.000
_cell.length_c   1.000
_cell.angle_alpha   90.00
_cell.angle_beta   90.00
_cell.angle_gamma   90.00
#
_symmetry.space_group_name_H-M   'P 1'
#
loop_
_entity.id
_entity.type
_entity.pdbx_description
1 polymer ?
#
loop_
_entity_poly.entity_id
_entity_poly.type
_entity_poly.pdbx_seq_one_letter_code
_entity_poly.pdbx_strand_id
1 'polypeptide(L)'
;MVATKSDPNCVEPACADKMEFFKTAVSKKTSKRAAHPTPAKDCPLDRQELGNATWGLLHSMGIYYPDKPSPEYQAKAKTFIEALALMYPCVDCANDFQKEIVKSPPR
;
A
#
# COMPACT_ATOMS: atom_id res chain seq x y z
N MET A 1 2.29 -8.70 -19.02
CA MET A 1 2.67 -8.38 -17.64
C MET A 1 3.86 -7.44 -17.75
N VAL A 2 3.61 -6.14 -17.62
CA VAL A 2 4.61 -5.11 -17.91
C VAL A 2 5.72 -5.22 -16.86
N ALA A 3 6.96 -5.28 -17.33
CA ALA A 3 8.17 -5.34 -16.51
C ALA A 3 8.34 -4.03 -15.74
N THR A 4 7.63 -3.89 -14.61
CA THR A 4 7.81 -2.79 -13.65
C THR A 4 9.23 -2.74 -13.08
N LYS A 5 10.00 -3.84 -13.18
CA LYS A 5 11.43 -3.89 -12.88
C LYS A 5 12.32 -3.09 -13.82
N SER A 6 11.84 -2.76 -15.01
CA SER A 6 12.61 -2.03 -16.03
C SER A 6 12.36 -0.52 -16.03
N ASP A 7 11.38 -0.04 -15.25
CA ASP A 7 11.14 1.39 -15.10
C ASP A 7 12.11 1.94 -14.04
N PRO A 8 13.09 2.78 -14.43
CA PRO A 8 14.07 3.35 -13.49
C PRO A 8 13.42 4.19 -12.39
N ASN A 9 12.13 4.59 -12.54
CA ASN A 9 11.38 5.31 -11.51
C ASN A 9 10.79 4.40 -10.42
N CYS A 10 10.79 3.07 -10.60
CA CYS A 10 10.19 2.10 -9.68
C CYS A 10 11.20 1.34 -8.80
N VAL A 11 12.50 1.55 -9.02
CA VAL A 11 13.56 0.76 -8.34
C VAL A 11 13.73 1.17 -6.87
N GLU A 12 13.39 2.40 -6.48
CA GLU A 12 13.49 2.82 -5.06
C GLU A 12 12.44 3.85 -4.51
N PRO A 13 11.19 3.91 -5.00
CA PRO A 13 10.21 4.92 -4.54
C PRO A 13 9.77 4.75 -3.08
N ALA A 14 9.78 3.54 -2.52
CA ALA A 14 9.35 3.32 -1.13
C ALA A 14 10.25 4.03 -0.10
N CYS A 15 11.52 4.27 -0.45
CA CYS A 15 12.53 4.88 0.42
C CYS A 15 12.97 6.29 -0.04
N ALA A 16 12.41 6.81 -1.14
CA ALA A 16 12.93 7.99 -1.84
C ALA A 16 12.77 9.34 -1.11
N ASP A 17 12.30 9.39 0.14
CA ASP A 17 11.94 10.66 0.76
C ASP A 17 12.80 11.02 1.99
N LYS A 18 13.84 11.83 1.73
CA LYS A 18 14.29 12.99 2.54
C LYS A 18 15.19 13.96 1.76
N MET A 19 15.91 13.50 0.72
CA MET A 19 16.88 14.34 -0.01
C MET A 19 16.27 15.12 -1.20
N GLU A 20 15.17 14.65 -1.80
CA GLU A 20 14.53 15.34 -2.93
C GLU A 20 13.65 16.53 -2.49
N PHE A 21 13.12 16.50 -1.25
CA PHE A 21 12.39 17.61 -0.66
C PHE A 21 13.27 18.85 -0.42
N PHE A 22 14.52 18.65 0.04
CA PHE A 22 15.48 19.74 0.26
C PHE A 22 15.98 20.37 -1.05
N LYS A 23 16.03 19.61 -2.16
CA LYS A 23 16.39 20.14 -3.49
C LYS A 23 15.27 20.99 -4.09
N THR A 24 14.01 20.63 -3.82
CA THR A 24 12.84 21.32 -4.39
C THR A 24 12.45 22.56 -3.59
N ALA A 25 12.77 22.63 -2.30
CA ALA A 25 12.54 23.82 -1.45
C ALA A 25 13.38 25.06 -1.87
N VAL A 26 14.44 24.88 -2.67
CA VAL A 26 15.27 25.97 -3.19
C VAL A 26 14.73 26.52 -4.53
N SER A 27 13.74 25.88 -5.15
CA SER A 27 13.25 26.28 -6.48
C SER A 27 11.72 26.26 -6.59
N LYS A 28 11.15 27.44 -6.85
CA LYS A 28 9.76 27.77 -7.28
C LYS A 28 8.67 28.09 -6.22
N LYS A 29 8.54 29.41 -6.01
CA LYS A 29 7.33 30.25 -6.11
C LYS A 29 5.96 29.54 -6.22
N THR A 30 5.14 29.83 -5.21
CA THR A 30 3.66 29.90 -5.15
C THR A 30 2.89 29.65 -6.46
N SER A 31 2.16 28.53 -6.50
CA SER A 31 0.92 28.40 -7.27
C SER A 31 -0.18 27.89 -6.34
N LYS A 32 -1.16 28.75 -6.04
CA LYS A 32 -2.34 28.40 -5.23
C LYS A 32 -3.17 27.38 -6.02
N ARG A 33 -3.09 26.11 -5.65
CA ARG A 33 -4.11 25.12 -6.03
C ARG A 33 -5.30 25.28 -5.08
N ALA A 34 -6.50 25.41 -5.63
CA ALA A 34 -7.73 25.57 -4.86
C ALA A 34 -7.85 24.45 -3.82
N ALA A 35 -8.05 24.84 -2.56
CA ALA A 35 -8.22 23.94 -1.45
C ALA A 35 -9.54 23.18 -1.62
N HIS A 36 -9.47 21.89 -1.91
CA HIS A 36 -10.56 20.98 -1.57
C HIS A 36 -10.80 21.08 -0.06
N PRO A 37 -12.07 20.99 0.42
CA PRO A 37 -12.34 20.97 1.85
C PRO A 37 -11.51 19.85 2.44
N THR A 38 -10.65 20.21 3.39
CA THR A 38 -9.88 19.23 4.15
C THR A 38 -10.91 18.39 4.90
N PRO A 39 -11.02 17.08 4.64
CA PRO A 39 -11.82 16.22 5.51
C PRO A 39 -11.30 16.40 6.93
N ALA A 40 -12.21 16.53 7.88
CA ALA A 40 -11.90 16.81 9.29
C ALA A 40 -10.76 15.90 9.74
N LYS A 41 -9.63 16.51 10.14
CA LYS A 41 -8.35 15.82 10.37
C LYS A 41 -8.35 14.83 11.55
N ASP A 42 -9.51 14.60 12.15
CA ASP A 42 -9.70 13.84 13.37
C ASP A 42 -10.64 12.63 13.20
N CYS A 43 -11.18 12.39 12.00
CA CYS A 43 -12.03 11.23 11.73
C CYS A 43 -11.20 10.05 11.20
N PRO A 44 -11.48 8.80 11.65
CA PRO A 44 -10.97 7.60 10.99
C PRO A 44 -11.40 7.54 9.52
N LEU A 45 -10.62 6.82 8.71
CA LEU A 45 -10.90 6.62 7.28
C LEU A 45 -12.25 5.96 7.08
N ASP A 46 -12.97 6.39 6.03
CA ASP A 46 -14.16 5.67 5.59
C ASP A 46 -13.81 4.33 4.92
N ARG A 47 -14.82 3.51 4.60
CA ARG A 47 -14.62 2.18 3.98
C ARG A 47 -13.82 2.24 2.67
N GLN A 48 -14.05 3.25 1.85
CA GLN A 48 -13.45 3.37 0.52
C GLN A 48 -12.01 3.88 0.63
N GLU A 49 -11.78 4.90 1.46
CA GLU A 49 -10.44 5.41 1.77
C GLU A 49 -9.56 4.32 2.37
N LEU A 50 -10.08 3.59 3.36
CA LEU A 50 -9.40 2.47 4.00
C LEU A 50 -9.08 1.35 2.99
N GLY A 51 -10.04 1.03 2.12
CA GLY A 51 -9.85 0.05 1.04
C GLY A 51 -8.75 0.46 0.07
N ASN A 52 -8.77 1.70 -0.40
CA ASN A 52 -7.77 2.24 -1.32
C ASN A 52 -6.37 2.25 -0.70
N ALA A 53 -6.24 2.66 0.56
CA ALA A 53 -4.99 2.65 1.29
C ALA A 53 -4.44 1.23 1.47
N THR A 54 -5.32 0.27 1.82
CA THR A 54 -4.95 -1.14 1.99
C THR A 54 -4.51 -1.76 0.66
N TRP A 55 -5.23 -1.52 -0.43
CA TRP A 55 -4.83 -1.98 -1.76
C TRP A 55 -3.50 -1.39 -2.21
N GLY A 56 -3.25 -0.11 -1.91
CA GLY A 56 -1.94 0.52 -2.13
C GLY A 56 -0.82 -0.24 -1.43
N LEU A 57 -0.98 -0.54 -0.14
CA LEU A 57 -0.02 -1.33 0.63
C LEU A 57 0.20 -2.72 0.02
N LEU A 58 -0.88 -3.46 -0.25
CA LEU A 58 -0.80 -4.83 -0.78
C LEU A 58 -0.13 -4.89 -2.15
N HIS A 59 -0.45 -3.97 -3.05
CA HIS A 59 0.18 -3.90 -4.36
C HIS A 59 1.66 -3.51 -4.28
N SER A 60 2.02 -2.57 -3.41
CA SER A 60 3.43 -2.25 -3.16
C SER A 60 4.19 -3.47 -2.63
N MET A 61 3.65 -4.18 -1.63
CA MET A 61 4.25 -5.41 -1.12
C MET A 61 4.41 -6.47 -2.20
N GLY A 62 3.41 -6.64 -3.09
CA GLY A 62 3.47 -7.57 -4.20
C GLY A 62 4.50 -7.20 -5.27
N ILE A 63 4.70 -5.91 -5.54
CA ILE A 63 5.72 -5.41 -6.47
C ILE A 63 7.13 -5.67 -5.92
N TYR A 64 7.34 -5.46 -4.62
CA TYR A 64 8.62 -5.68 -3.94
C TYR A 64 8.79 -7.10 -3.41
N TYR A 65 7.84 -7.99 -3.67
CA TYR A 65 7.96 -9.39 -3.28
C TYR A 65 9.14 -10.03 -4.02
N PRO A 66 10.09 -10.69 -3.31
CA PRO A 66 11.28 -11.24 -3.96
C PRO A 66 10.95 -12.31 -5.00
N ASP A 67 11.74 -12.41 -6.08
CA ASP A 67 11.60 -13.49 -7.07
C ASP A 67 11.87 -14.88 -6.48
N LYS A 68 12.74 -14.93 -5.49
CA LYS A 68 13.16 -16.15 -4.78
C LYS A 68 13.04 -15.91 -3.27
N PRO A 69 11.81 -15.85 -2.73
CA PRO A 69 11.59 -15.60 -1.31
C PRO A 69 12.05 -16.82 -0.49
N SER A 70 12.64 -16.57 0.68
CA SER A 70 12.96 -17.67 1.61
C SER A 70 11.67 -18.34 2.10
N PRO A 71 11.72 -19.63 2.53
CA PRO A 71 10.55 -20.30 3.10
C PRO A 71 9.95 -19.54 4.30
N GLU A 72 10.82 -18.91 5.11
CA GLU A 72 10.38 -18.06 6.22
C GLU A 72 9.60 -16.85 5.72
N TYR A 73 10.11 -16.14 4.71
CA TYR A 73 9.44 -14.97 4.15
C TYR A 73 8.07 -15.31 3.58
N GLN A 74 7.95 -16.44 2.86
CA GLN A 74 6.66 -16.94 2.35
C GLN A 74 5.68 -17.21 3.49
N ALA A 75 6.13 -17.88 4.56
CA ALA A 75 5.30 -18.16 5.73
C ALA A 75 4.83 -16.86 6.41
N LYS A 76 5.72 -15.87 6.57
CA LYS A 76 5.37 -14.57 7.15
C LYS A 76 4.42 -13.77 6.27
N ALA A 77 4.60 -13.79 4.95
CA ALA A 77 3.69 -13.13 4.01
C ALA A 77 2.28 -13.74 4.10
N LYS A 78 2.18 -15.07 4.19
CA LYS A 78 0.90 -15.76 4.41
C LYS A 78 0.26 -15.34 5.73
N THR A 79 1.00 -15.40 6.84
CA THR A 79 0.49 -14.97 8.16
C THR A 79 0.06 -13.51 8.15
N PHE A 80 0.78 -12.63 7.45
CA PHE A 80 0.40 -11.23 7.31
C PHE A 80 -0.97 -11.07 6.64
N ILE A 81 -1.22 -11.77 5.52
CA ILE A 81 -2.51 -11.70 4.82
C ILE A 81 -3.65 -12.27 5.67
N GLU A 82 -3.43 -13.39 6.36
CA GLU A 82 -4.41 -13.98 7.28
C GLU A 82 -4.74 -13.03 8.45
N ALA A 83 -3.72 -12.42 9.05
CA ALA A 83 -3.88 -11.46 10.13
C ALA A 83 -4.59 -10.18 9.66
N LEU A 84 -4.27 -9.68 8.46
CA LEU A 84 -4.95 -8.54 7.86
C LEU A 84 -6.44 -8.82 7.67
N ALA A 85 -6.80 -10.00 7.17
CA ALA A 85 -8.19 -10.39 6.97
C ALA A 85 -8.98 -10.54 8.27
N LEU A 86 -8.33 -11.01 9.34
CA LEU A 86 -8.93 -11.12 10.67
C LEU A 86 -9.16 -9.75 11.32
N MET A 87 -8.20 -8.83 11.19
CA MET A 87 -8.21 -7.54 11.88
C MET A 87 -8.79 -6.39 11.05
N TYR A 88 -9.31 -6.67 9.86
CA TYR A 88 -9.81 -5.62 8.97
C TYR A 88 -11.02 -4.90 9.59
N PRO A 89 -11.02 -3.55 9.76
CA PRO A 89 -12.04 -2.83 10.53
C PRO A 89 -13.49 -2.95 10.01
N CYS A 90 -13.67 -3.19 8.71
CA CYS A 90 -14.98 -3.44 8.12
C CYS A 90 -15.35 -4.92 8.28
N VAL A 91 -16.32 -5.24 9.15
CA VAL A 91 -16.72 -6.63 9.49
C VAL A 91 -17.15 -7.43 8.25
N ASP A 92 -18.01 -6.87 7.40
CA ASP A 92 -18.47 -7.56 6.19
C ASP A 92 -17.29 -7.83 5.24
N CYS A 93 -16.42 -6.82 5.06
CA CYS A 93 -15.23 -6.93 4.23
C CYS A 93 -14.25 -7.97 4.79
N ALA A 94 -14.05 -8.02 6.10
CA ALA A 94 -13.18 -8.97 6.80
C ALA A 94 -13.66 -10.41 6.61
N ASN A 95 -14.98 -10.64 6.78
CA ASN A 95 -15.59 -11.95 6.61
C ASN A 95 -15.46 -12.45 5.17
N ASP A 96 -15.73 -11.58 4.19
CA ASP A 96 -15.60 -11.96 2.79
C ASP A 96 -14.13 -12.19 2.39
N PHE A 97 -13.21 -11.37 2.90
CA PHE A 97 -11.79 -11.57 2.62
C PHE A 97 -11.27 -12.88 3.22
N GLN A 98 -11.69 -13.25 4.43
CA GLN A 98 -11.35 -14.55 5.03
C GLN A 98 -11.87 -15.73 4.20
N LYS A 99 -13.10 -15.66 3.68
CA LYS A 99 -13.65 -16.69 2.78
C LYS A 99 -12.83 -16.82 1.50
N GLU A 100 -12.43 -15.69 0.91
CA GLU A 100 -11.61 -15.69 -0.30
C GLU A 100 -10.21 -16.25 -0.05
N ILE A 101 -9.59 -15.99 1.12
CA ILE A 101 -8.30 -16.60 1.49
C ILE A 101 -8.41 -18.12 1.62
N VAL A 102 -9.51 -18.64 2.18
CA VAL A 102 -9.73 -20.10 2.26
C VAL A 102 -9.89 -20.71 0.87
N LYS A 103 -10.64 -20.03 0.00
CA LYS A 103 -10.90 -20.48 -1.38
C LYS A 103 -9.66 -20.38 -2.27
N SER A 104 -8.85 -19.34 -2.08
CA SER A 104 -7.64 -19.04 -2.85
C SER A 104 -6.52 -18.56 -1.91
N PRO A 105 -5.79 -19.50 -1.28
CA PRO A 105 -4.74 -19.15 -0.34
C PRO A 105 -3.58 -18.38 -1.01
N PRO A 106 -2.89 -17.47 -0.27
CA PRO A 106 -1.67 -16.80 -0.74
C PRO A 106 -0.60 -17.81 -1.18
N ARG A 107 0.11 -17.50 -2.27
CA ARG A 107 1.12 -18.35 -2.91
C ARG A 107 2.48 -17.65 -2.96
#